data_AF-A0A1G3PS23-F1
#
_entry.id   AF-A0A1G3PS23-F1
#
_cell.length_a   1.000
_cell.length_b   1.000
_cell.length_c   1.000
_cell.angle_alpha   90.00
_cell.angle_beta   90.00
_cell.angle_gamma   90.00
#
_symmetry.space_group_name_H-M   'P 1'
#
loop_
_entity.id
_entity.type
_entity.pdbx_description
1 polymer ?
#
loop_
_entity_poly.entity_id
_entity_poly.type
_entity_poly.pdbx_seq_one_letter_code
_entity_poly.pdbx_strand_id
1 'polypeptide(L)' 'MEINKVNASVIYLLEKAATALGTLLTKVVFTGGSIVPIYLDRYQYEFRPTQDVDCVIEITGRVAYSRLEKKLRGDLA' A
#
# COMPACT_ATOMS: atom_id res chain seq x y z
N MET A 1 14.58 -4.34 15.04
CA MET A 1 14.12 -3.06 14.46
C MET A 1 13.19 -2.42 15.46
N GLU A 2 13.66 -1.44 16.23
CA GLU A 2 12.73 -0.69 17.07
C GLU A 2 11.76 0.07 16.15
N ILE A 3 10.49 0.23 16.53
CA ILE A 3 9.50 0.98 15.77
C ILE A 3 9.41 2.40 16.36
N ASN A 4 9.77 3.42 15.58
CA ASN A 4 9.55 4.83 15.95
C ASN A 4 8.10 5.24 15.67
N LYS A 5 7.58 6.30 16.32
CA LYS A 5 6.21 6.81 16.11
C LYS A 5 5.84 7.05 14.63
N VAL A 6 6.78 7.51 13.80
CA VAL A 6 6.59 7.70 12.35
C VAL A 6 6.40 6.37 11.62
N ASN A 7 7.17 5.35 12.00
CA ASN A 7 7.03 4.01 11.43
C ASN A 7 5.69 3.39 11.87
N ALA A 8 5.23 3.66 13.09
CA ALA A 8 3.96 3.12 13.60
C ALA A 8 2.74 3.61 12.79
N SER A 9 2.66 4.90 12.45
CA SER A 9 1.52 5.43 11.68
C SER A 9 1.48 4.89 10.25
N VAL A 10 2.65 4.75 9.62
CA VAL A 10 2.75 4.27 8.24
C VAL A 10 2.54 2.75 8.16
N ILE A 11 3.06 1.98 9.11
CA ILE A 11 2.77 0.55 9.24
C ILE A 11 1.26 0.34 9.39
N TYR A 12 0.58 1.14 10.23
CA TYR A 12 -0.87 1.05 10.37
C TYR A 12 -1.62 1.30 9.05
N LEU A 13 -1.21 2.30 8.26
CA LEU A 13 -1.80 2.55 6.93
C LEU A 13 -1.59 1.37 5.98
N LEU A 14 -0.39 0.81 5.95
CA LEU A 14 -0.05 -0.37 5.13
C LEU A 14 -0.86 -1.61 5.55
N GLU A 15 -1.03 -1.86 6.85
CA GLU A 15 -1.85 -2.96 7.37
C GLU A 15 -3.33 -2.82 7.01
N LYS A 16 -3.86 -1.59 7.07
CA LYS A 16 -5.23 -1.29 6.63
C LYS A 16 -5.40 -1.53 5.13
N ALA A 17 -4.47 -1.05 4.31
CA ALA A 17 -4.49 -1.28 2.87
C ALA A 17 -4.37 -2.78 2.55
N ALA A 18 -3.47 -3.51 3.22
CA ALA A 18 -3.29 -4.95 3.03
C ALA A 18 -4.55 -5.73 3.37
N THR A 19 -5.24 -5.36 4.46
CA THR A 19 -6.52 -5.96 4.85
C THR A 19 -7.60 -5.69 3.79
N ALA A 20 -7.71 -4.45 3.30
CA ALA A 20 -8.72 -4.07 2.31
C ALA A 20 -8.49 -4.74 0.94
N LEU A 21 -7.23 -4.95 0.54
CA LEU A 21 -6.88 -5.62 -0.71
C LEU A 21 -7.22 -7.12 -0.69
N GLY A 22 -7.21 -7.76 0.48
CA GLY A 22 -7.55 -9.16 0.65
C GLY A 22 -6.76 -10.06 -0.30
N THR A 23 -7.47 -10.80 -1.18
CA THR A 23 -6.84 -11.70 -2.16
C THR A 23 -5.99 -11.00 -3.23
N LEU A 24 -6.09 -9.67 -3.36
CA LEU A 24 -5.22 -8.89 -4.25
C LEU A 24 -3.84 -8.62 -3.64
N LEU A 25 -3.67 -8.77 -2.31
CA LEU A 25 -2.42 -8.45 -1.61
C LEU A 25 -1.20 -9.15 -2.22
N THR A 26 -1.35 -10.41 -2.63
CA THR A 26 -0.24 -11.19 -3.22
C THR A 26 0.09 -10.81 -4.66
N LYS A 27 -0.67 -9.90 -5.26
CA LYS A 27 -0.50 -9.42 -6.65
C LYS A 27 -0.06 -7.97 -6.74
N VAL A 28 0.03 -7.29 -5.60
CA VAL A 28 0.45 -5.89 -5.55
C VAL A 28 1.85 -5.77 -4.98
N VAL A 29 2.53 -4.70 -5.36
CA VAL A 29 3.71 -4.19 -4.65
C VAL A 29 3.37 -2.80 -4.16
N PHE A 30 3.49 -2.57 -2.85
CA PHE A 30 3.34 -1.23 -2.30
C PHE A 30 4.51 -0.34 -2.72
N THR A 31 4.22 0.92 -3.03
CA THR A 31 5.18 1.92 -3.52
C THR A 31 4.88 3.28 -2.90
N GLY A 32 5.61 4.32 -3.32
CA GLY A 32 5.32 5.69 -2.92
C GLY A 32 5.75 6.06 -1.50
N GLY A 33 5.17 7.13 -0.98
CA GLY A 33 5.61 7.78 0.26
C GLY A 33 5.41 6.93 1.52
N SER A 34 4.45 6.00 1.52
CA SER A 34 4.22 5.08 2.64
C SER A 34 5.30 4.01 2.78
N ILE A 35 6.11 3.79 1.76
CA ILE A 35 7.14 2.75 1.78
C ILE A 35 8.52 3.32 2.12
N VAL A 36 8.75 4.60 1.84
CA VAL A 36 10.02 5.29 2.13
C VAL A 36 10.46 5.15 3.60
N PRO A 37 9.60 5.34 4.62
CA PRO A 37 10.00 5.20 6.03
C PRO A 37 10.29 3.75 6.47
N ILE A 38 9.86 2.76 5.70
CA ILE A 38 10.07 1.33 6.00
C ILE A 38 11.49 0.90 5.59
N TYR A 39 12.00 1.42 4.47
CA TYR A 39 13.31 1.05 3.94
C TYR A 39 14.47 1.86 4.52
N LEU A 40 14.19 3.01 5.16
CA LEU A 40 15.23 3.89 5.68
C LEU A 40 15.42 3.66 7.19
N ASP A 41 16.58 3.12 7.56
CA ASP A 41 16.95 2.88 8.96
C ASP A 41 17.46 4.19 9.60
N ARG A 42 16.53 4.82 10.35
CA ARG A 42 16.63 5.85 11.40
C ARG A 42 17.75 6.91 11.38
N TYR A 43 17.29 8.17 11.45
CA TYR A 43 17.49 9.17 12.54
C TYR A 43 17.69 10.60 12.02
N GLN A 44 17.98 10.79 10.74
CA GLN A 44 18.33 12.13 10.22
C GLN A 44 17.33 12.71 9.22
N TYR A 45 16.30 11.97 8.80
CA TYR A 45 15.36 12.44 7.80
C TYR A 45 13.99 12.72 8.40
N GLU A 46 13.53 13.97 8.27
CA GLU A 46 12.12 14.31 8.43
C GLU A 46 11.34 13.70 7.27
N PHE A 47 10.44 12.76 7.60
CA PHE A 47 9.54 12.20 6.60
C PHE A 47 8.33 13.12 6.43
N ARG A 48 8.02 13.47 5.17
CA ARG A 48 6.73 14.08 4.85
C ARG A 48 5.61 13.10 5.24
N PRO A 49 4.63 13.51 6.06
CA PRO A 49 3.46 12.68 6.34
C PRO A 49 2.70 12.31 5.07
N THR A 50 2.19 11.09 5.00
CA THR A 50 1.23 10.65 3.97
C THR A 50 -0.06 10.15 4.62
N GLN A 51 -1.14 10.20 3.85
CA GLN A 51 -2.48 9.73 4.25
C GLN A 51 -2.97 8.56 3.38
N ASP A 52 -2.20 8.17 2.37
CA ASP A 52 -2.54 7.13 1.39
C ASP A 52 -1.43 6.07 1.25
N VAL A 53 -1.75 5.04 0.47
CA VAL A 53 -0.85 3.95 0.10
C VAL A 53 -0.93 3.77 -1.40
N ASP A 54 0.21 3.91 -2.08
CA ASP A 54 0.32 3.61 -3.50
C ASP A 54 0.68 2.14 -3.70
N CYS A 55 0.17 1.53 -4.76
CA CYS A 55 0.59 0.19 -5.17
C CYS A 55 0.62 0.04 -6.69
N VAL A 56 1.44 -0.88 -7.15
CA VAL A 56 1.47 -1.34 -8.54
C VAL A 56 0.97 -2.77 -8.62
N ILE A 57 0.27 -3.11 -9.69
CA ILE A 57 -0.25 -4.44 -9.98
C ILE A 57 -0.07 -4.75 -11.46
N GLU A 58 0.33 -5.98 -11.76
CA GLU A 58 0.42 -6.45 -13.13
C GLU A 58 -0.98 -6.84 -13.65
N ILE A 59 -1.34 -6.32 -14.82
CA ILE A 59 -2.61 -6.62 -15.48
C ILE A 59 -2.38 -6.79 -16.97
N THR A 60 -2.83 -7.92 -17.49
CA THR A 60 -2.76 -8.21 -18.93
C THR A 60 -4.16 -8.13 -19.54
N GLY A 61 -4.36 -7.12 -20.40
CA GLY A 61 -5.58 -6.95 -21.19
C GLY A 61 -6.70 -6.14 -20.51
N ARG A 62 -7.60 -5.60 -21.34
CA ARG A 62 -8.68 -4.68 -20.91
C ARG A 62 -9.75 -5.33 -20.04
N VAL A 63 -10.05 -6.61 -20.26
CA VAL A 63 -11.04 -7.35 -19.45
C VAL A 63 -10.57 -7.50 -18.01
N ALA A 64 -9.29 -7.86 -17.82
CA ALA A 64 -8.70 -7.99 -16.49
C ALA A 64 -8.66 -6.64 -15.77
N TYR A 65 -8.32 -5.56 -16.49
CA TYR A 65 -8.37 -4.19 -15.97
C TYR A 65 -9.77 -3.82 -15.47
N SER A 66 -10.82 -4.04 -16.27
CA SER A 66 -12.21 -3.74 -15.88
C SER A 66 -12.67 -4.57 -14.69
N ARG A 67 -12.27 -5.85 -14.60
CA ARG A 67 -12.57 -6.70 -13.44
C ARG A 67 -11.89 -6.20 -12.18
N LEU A 68 -10.63 -5.78 -12.26
CA LEU A 68 -9.93 -5.19 -11.11
C LEU A 68 -10.65 -3.92 -10.64
N GLU A 69 -11.01 -3.02 -11.57
CA GLU A 69 -11.71 -1.78 -11.23
C GLU A 69 -13.00 -2.05 -10.45
N LYS A 70 -13.85 -2.95 -10.96
CA LYS A 70 -15.09 -3.33 -10.27
C LYS A 70 -14.84 -3.95 -8.90
N LYS A 71 -13.80 -4.77 -8.76
CA LYS A 71 -13.42 -5.37 -7.47
C LYS A 71 -12.98 -4.29 -6.47
N LEU A 72 -12.18 -3.33 -6.89
CA LEU A 72 -11.72 -2.22 -6.04
C LEU A 72 -12.87 -1.28 -5.62
N ARG A 73 -13.91 -1.15 -6.45
CA ARG A 73 -15.14 -0.40 -6.12
C ARG A 73 -16.09 -1.15 -5.17
N GLY A 74 -15.87 -2.45 -4.96
CA GLY A 74 -16.80 -3.31 -4.21
C GLY A 74 -18.00 -3.79 -5.04
N ASP A 75 -17.95 -3.63 -6.37
CA ASP A 75 -19.04 -4.00 -7.29
C ASP A 75 -19.03 -5.50 -7.66
N LEU A 76 -18.00 -6.24 -7.25
CA LEU A 76 -17.88 -7.70 -7.42
C LEU A 76 -17.91 -8.36 -6.03
N ALA A 77 -19.00 -9.07 -5.74
CA ALA A 77 -19.14 -9.95 -4.58
C ALA A 77 -18.29 -11.22 -4.74
#